data_AF-A0A933KIM7-F1
#
_entry.id   AF-A0A933KIM7-F1
#
_cell.length_a   1.000
_cell.length_b   1.000
_cell.length_c   1.000
_cell.angle_alpha   90.00
_cell.angle_beta   90.00
_cell.angle_gamma   90.00
#
_symmetry.space_group_name_H-M   'P 1'
#
loop_
_entity.id
_entity.type
_entity.pdbx_description
1 polymer ?
#
loop_
_entity_poly.entity_id
_entity_poly.type
_entity_poly.pdbx_seq_one_letter_code
_entity_poly.pdbx_strand_id
1 'polypeptide(L)'
;MMRSQRGAAMILAIGLAAACGDVDAGSTASARSSSVPGAEVPAGQDWRRTLFGAAYQQELVLERRALREDLIRLMARLARSAARAEATTGAGPGGPQGRSRTTLEEDTTYLSERGVLPESMRSESATPLDRGQASLVVARYLGLQGGLSGTVFGLSPRVAYRDLVFRGVMPGGGEHYRMSGADLLSMLAKVRGYQRARRRT
;
A
#
# COMPACT_ATOMS: atom_id res chain seq x y z
N MET A 1 6.33 5.55 -25.87
CA MET A 1 4.95 6.01 -26.12
C MET A 1 4.03 4.79 -26.22
N MET A 2 3.31 4.41 -25.16
CA MET A 2 2.20 3.43 -25.20
C MET A 2 1.51 3.30 -23.81
N ARG A 3 0.84 4.36 -23.34
CA ARG A 3 -0.05 4.30 -22.17
C ARG A 3 -1.28 5.18 -22.41
N SER A 4 -2.20 4.73 -23.26
CA SER A 4 -3.56 5.30 -23.35
C SER A 4 -4.52 4.32 -24.05
N GLN A 5 -4.80 3.19 -23.40
CA GLN A 5 -5.94 2.33 -23.81
C GLN A 5 -6.76 1.80 -22.62
N ARG A 6 -6.25 1.84 -21.39
CA ARG A 6 -6.99 1.36 -20.21
C ARG A 6 -8.09 2.32 -19.74
N GLY A 7 -8.01 3.61 -20.05
CA GLY A 7 -9.03 4.60 -19.67
C GLY A 7 -10.33 4.50 -20.49
N ALA A 8 -10.25 4.08 -21.76
CA ALA A 8 -11.42 4.03 -22.65
C ALA A 8 -12.34 2.83 -22.36
N ALA A 9 -11.77 1.69 -21.93
CA ALA A 9 -12.55 0.49 -21.62
C ALA A 9 -13.43 0.64 -20.36
N MET A 10 -13.04 1.50 -19.40
CA MET A 10 -13.77 1.67 -18.14
C MET A 10 -15.00 2.58 -18.28
N ILE A 11 -14.96 3.56 -19.20
CA ILE A 11 -16.10 4.45 -19.49
C ILE A 11 -17.23 3.69 -20.19
N LEU A 12 -16.90 2.66 -20.98
CA LEU A 12 -17.87 1.84 -21.70
C LEU A 12 -18.61 0.83 -20.78
N ALA A 13 -17.97 0.34 -19.71
CA ALA A 13 -18.60 -0.59 -18.77
C ALA A 13 -19.65 0.07 -17.87
N ILE A 14 -19.48 1.36 -17.53
CA ILE A 14 -20.40 2.10 -16.66
C ILE A 14 -21.63 2.61 -17.45
N GLY A 15 -21.48 2.84 -18.76
CA GLY A 15 -22.59 3.22 -19.63
C GLY A 15 -23.60 2.09 -19.91
N LEU A 16 -23.16 0.82 -19.87
CA LEU A 16 -24.02 -0.31 -20.22
C LEU A 16 -24.88 -0.84 -19.05
N ALA A 17 -24.51 -0.53 -17.81
CA ALA A 17 -25.30 -0.90 -16.62
C ALA A 17 -26.46 0.07 -16.33
N ALA A 18 -26.50 1.24 -16.98
CA ALA A 18 -27.58 2.23 -16.80
C ALA A 18 -28.70 2.12 -17.86
N ALA A 19 -28.55 1.25 -18.87
CA ALA A 19 -29.50 1.10 -19.98
C ALA A 19 -30.34 -0.19 -19.93
N CYS A 20 -30.10 -1.09 -18.97
CA CYS A 20 -30.88 -2.31 -18.77
C CYS A 20 -31.39 -2.38 -17.33
N GLY A 21 -32.60 -1.85 -17.11
CA GLY A 21 -33.23 -1.90 -15.80
C GLY A 21 -34.66 -1.39 -15.83
N ASP A 22 -35.47 -1.97 -16.71
CA ASP A 22 -36.93 -1.83 -16.66
C ASP A 22 -37.56 -3.23 -16.77
N VAL A 23 -38.53 -3.50 -15.87
CA VAL A 23 -39.63 -4.50 -15.99
C VAL A 23 -39.25 -5.99 -15.75
N ASP A 24 -39.80 -6.78 -14.82
CA ASP A 24 -41.02 -6.65 -14.01
C ASP A 24 -41.12 -7.59 -12.79
N ALA A 25 -42.07 -7.23 -11.91
CA ALA A 25 -43.01 -8.05 -11.11
C ALA A 25 -42.56 -8.91 -9.90
N GLY A 26 -43.10 -8.52 -8.73
CA GLY A 26 -43.60 -9.48 -7.73
C GLY A 26 -43.03 -9.35 -6.31
N SER A 27 -43.37 -8.30 -5.57
CA SER A 27 -43.36 -8.36 -4.10
C SER A 27 -44.16 -7.21 -3.48
N THR A 28 -45.38 -7.53 -3.05
CA THR A 28 -46.21 -6.68 -2.19
C THR A 28 -45.74 -6.83 -0.74
N ALA A 29 -44.60 -6.23 -0.40
CA ALA A 29 -44.18 -6.03 0.98
C ALA A 29 -44.31 -4.55 1.34
N SER A 30 -45.32 -4.25 2.15
CA SER A 30 -45.61 -2.97 2.77
C SER A 30 -44.40 -2.40 3.50
N ALA A 31 -43.62 -1.56 2.83
CA ALA A 31 -42.56 -0.77 3.42
C ALA A 31 -43.09 0.64 3.68
N ARG A 32 -43.17 0.99 4.97
CA ARG A 32 -43.46 2.34 5.45
C ARG A 32 -42.50 3.32 4.78
N SER A 33 -43.06 4.15 3.92
CA SER A 33 -42.48 5.39 3.42
C SER A 33 -42.15 6.31 4.61
N SER A 34 -40.94 6.18 5.15
CA SER A 34 -40.33 7.26 5.91
C SER A 34 -39.74 8.23 4.90
N SER A 35 -40.52 9.27 4.57
CA SER A 35 -40.07 10.43 3.82
C SER A 35 -38.80 10.97 4.48
N VAL A 36 -37.66 10.78 3.82
CA VAL A 36 -36.44 11.50 4.18
C VAL A 36 -36.73 12.97 3.88
N PRO A 37 -36.71 13.86 4.89
CA PRO A 37 -36.96 15.28 4.67
C PRO A 37 -35.93 15.80 3.67
N GLY A 38 -36.43 16.51 2.65
CA GLY A 38 -35.68 16.98 1.50
C GLY A 38 -34.42 17.72 1.93
N ALA A 39 -33.27 17.07 1.77
CA ALA A 39 -32.00 17.75 1.72
C ALA A 39 -31.99 18.52 0.40
N GLU A 40 -32.38 19.80 0.46
CA GLU A 40 -32.17 20.74 -0.63
C GLU A 40 -30.68 20.72 -0.98
N VAL A 41 -30.36 20.08 -2.10
CA VAL A 41 -29.01 20.10 -2.64
C VAL A 41 -28.82 21.51 -3.21
N PRO A 42 -27.87 22.30 -2.68
CA PRO A 42 -27.71 23.68 -3.11
C PRO A 42 -27.44 23.71 -4.62
N ALA A 43 -28.32 24.43 -5.34
CA ALA A 43 -28.20 24.63 -6.77
C ALA A 43 -26.83 25.26 -7.07
N GLY A 44 -25.96 24.50 -7.75
CA GLY A 44 -24.60 24.93 -8.11
C GLY A 44 -23.47 24.03 -7.60
N GLN A 45 -23.74 23.03 -6.74
CA GLN A 45 -22.74 22.02 -6.40
C GLN A 45 -22.75 20.85 -7.39
N ASP A 46 -21.60 20.63 -8.03
CA ASP A 46 -21.34 19.54 -8.97
C ASP A 46 -21.33 18.19 -8.21
N TRP A 47 -22.52 17.61 -8.04
CA TRP A 47 -22.76 16.34 -7.33
C TRP A 47 -21.94 15.18 -7.89
N ARG A 48 -21.48 15.27 -9.14
CA ARG A 48 -20.58 14.29 -9.74
C ARG A 48 -19.23 14.30 -9.03
N ARG A 49 -18.68 15.44 -8.63
CA ARG A 49 -17.42 15.48 -7.87
C ARG A 49 -17.54 14.87 -6.48
N THR A 50 -18.67 15.05 -5.80
CA THR A 50 -18.88 14.52 -4.43
C THR A 50 -19.16 13.01 -4.42
N LEU A 51 -20.03 12.51 -5.32
CA LEU A 51 -20.34 11.08 -5.37
C LEU A 51 -19.20 10.25 -5.96
N PHE A 52 -18.54 10.71 -7.04
CA PHE A 52 -17.36 10.02 -7.56
C PHE A 52 -16.18 10.13 -6.58
N GLY A 53 -16.05 11.24 -5.84
CA GLY A 53 -15.04 11.38 -4.79
C GLY A 53 -15.19 10.34 -3.68
N ALA A 54 -16.40 10.12 -3.17
CA ALA A 54 -16.63 9.19 -2.06
C ALA A 54 -16.44 7.72 -2.46
N ALA A 55 -16.98 7.30 -3.62
CA ALA A 55 -16.84 5.93 -4.12
C ALA A 55 -15.37 5.61 -4.48
N TYR A 56 -14.68 6.54 -5.16
CA TYR A 56 -13.27 6.40 -5.52
C TYR A 56 -12.37 6.33 -4.27
N GLN A 57 -12.67 7.11 -3.23
CA GLN A 57 -11.94 7.03 -1.97
C GLN A 57 -12.16 5.70 -1.25
N GLN A 58 -13.37 5.13 -1.28
CA GLN A 58 -13.63 3.80 -0.70
C GLN A 58 -12.89 2.69 -1.44
N GLU A 59 -12.87 2.72 -2.77
CA GLU A 59 -12.16 1.74 -3.60
C GLU A 59 -10.64 1.80 -3.35
N LEU A 60 -10.06 3.01 -3.30
CA LEU A 60 -8.68 3.23 -2.90
C LEU A 60 -8.38 2.71 -1.48
N VAL A 61 -9.32 2.83 -0.55
CA VAL A 61 -9.15 2.31 0.81
C VAL A 61 -9.13 0.78 0.83
N LEU A 62 -9.95 0.11 0.03
CA LEU A 62 -10.00 -1.35 -0.08
C LEU A 62 -8.75 -1.91 -0.78
N GLU A 63 -8.33 -1.32 -1.90
CA GLU A 63 -7.06 -1.70 -2.56
C GLU A 63 -5.88 -1.55 -1.61
N ARG A 64 -5.83 -0.45 -0.84
CA ARG A 64 -4.78 -0.22 0.18
C ARG A 64 -4.81 -1.24 1.31
N ARG A 65 -5.96 -1.85 1.63
CA ARG A 65 -6.03 -2.92 2.65
C ARG A 65 -5.44 -4.24 2.14
N ALA A 66 -5.77 -4.66 0.92
CA ALA A 66 -5.20 -5.87 0.32
C ALA A 66 -3.68 -5.75 0.16
N LEU A 67 -3.22 -4.59 -0.32
CA LEU A 67 -1.82 -4.21 -0.38
C LEU A 67 -1.10 -4.27 0.97
N ARG A 68 -1.82 -3.99 2.07
CA ARG A 68 -1.24 -3.97 3.40
C ARG A 68 -0.93 -5.36 3.96
N GLU A 69 -1.71 -6.39 3.62
CA GLU A 69 -1.43 -7.73 4.12
C GLU A 69 -0.27 -8.38 3.35
N ASP A 70 -0.20 -8.12 2.05
CA ASP A 70 0.83 -8.70 1.19
C ASP A 70 2.22 -8.16 1.48
N LEU A 71 2.37 -6.85 1.75
CA LEU A 71 3.69 -6.31 2.06
C LEU A 71 4.23 -6.85 3.39
N ILE A 72 3.40 -7.00 4.43
CA ILE A 72 3.87 -7.62 5.69
C ILE A 72 4.35 -9.04 5.43
N ARG A 73 3.60 -9.82 4.66
CA ARG A 73 3.97 -11.21 4.33
C ARG A 73 5.29 -11.25 3.55
N LEU A 74 5.53 -10.28 2.68
CA LEU A 74 6.72 -10.22 1.84
C LEU A 74 7.93 -9.68 2.60
N MET A 75 7.78 -8.62 3.39
CA MET A 75 8.83 -8.13 4.29
C MET A 75 9.23 -9.19 5.33
N ALA A 76 8.26 -9.97 5.84
CA ALA A 76 8.56 -11.11 6.70
C ALA A 76 9.26 -12.24 5.95
N ARG A 77 9.01 -12.42 4.64
CA ARG A 77 9.77 -13.36 3.80
C ARG A 77 11.21 -12.87 3.58
N LEU A 78 11.40 -11.60 3.23
CA LEU A 78 12.71 -10.98 3.02
C LEU A 78 13.56 -10.97 4.29
N ALA A 79 12.97 -10.63 5.44
CA ALA A 79 13.70 -10.68 6.70
C ALA A 79 14.16 -12.11 7.05
N ARG A 80 13.32 -13.12 6.74
CA ARG A 80 13.69 -14.55 6.92
C ARG A 80 14.73 -15.04 5.91
N SER A 81 14.77 -14.48 4.70
CA SER A 81 15.84 -14.82 3.74
C SER A 81 17.15 -14.15 4.12
N ALA A 82 17.14 -12.89 4.54
CA ALA A 82 18.33 -12.17 5.02
C ALA A 82 18.96 -12.86 6.24
N ALA A 83 18.16 -13.20 7.26
CA ALA A 83 18.65 -13.92 8.43
C ALA A 83 19.23 -15.31 8.08
N ARG A 84 18.71 -15.99 7.04
CA ARG A 84 19.28 -17.25 6.56
C ARG A 84 20.58 -17.05 5.81
N ALA A 85 20.69 -16.00 5.00
CA ALA A 85 21.92 -15.66 4.29
C ALA A 85 23.07 -15.42 5.30
N GLU A 86 22.78 -14.68 6.38
CA GLU A 86 23.72 -14.47 7.49
C GLU A 86 24.12 -15.79 8.17
N ALA A 87 23.17 -16.71 8.39
CA ALA A 87 23.46 -18.02 8.97
C ALA A 87 24.28 -18.93 8.04
N THR A 88 24.10 -18.84 6.72
CA THR A 88 24.85 -19.64 5.74
C THR A 88 26.27 -19.15 5.51
N THR A 89 26.59 -17.89 5.83
CA THR A 89 27.98 -17.40 5.74
C THR A 89 28.93 -18.16 6.69
N GLY A 90 28.40 -18.94 7.65
CA GLY A 90 29.18 -19.88 8.48
C GLY A 90 28.97 -21.37 8.17
N ALA A 91 28.06 -21.73 7.26
CA ALA A 91 27.71 -23.14 6.98
C ALA A 91 28.14 -23.52 5.56
N GLY A 92 29.02 -24.52 5.45
CA GLY A 92 29.61 -24.97 4.18
C GLY A 92 28.59 -25.34 3.08
N PRO A 93 29.06 -25.49 1.83
CA PRO A 93 28.25 -25.46 0.59
C PRO A 93 27.24 -26.62 0.34
N GLY A 94 26.75 -27.32 1.37
CA GLY A 94 25.94 -28.56 1.25
C GLY A 94 24.48 -28.49 1.71
N GLY A 95 23.83 -27.32 1.71
CA GLY A 95 22.45 -27.17 2.23
C GLY A 95 21.35 -27.71 1.30
N PRO A 96 20.26 -28.29 1.84
CA PRO A 96 19.20 -28.95 1.08
C PRO A 96 18.45 -28.00 0.13
N GLN A 97 18.55 -28.27 -1.17
CA GLN A 97 17.83 -27.60 -2.24
C GLN A 97 16.41 -28.18 -2.35
N GLY A 98 15.47 -27.67 -1.56
CA GLY A 98 14.14 -28.27 -1.47
C GLY A 98 13.02 -27.27 -1.21
N ARG A 99 12.63 -26.54 -2.27
CA ARG A 99 11.29 -25.99 -2.60
C ARG A 99 11.46 -24.72 -3.43
N SER A 100 10.78 -24.67 -4.57
CA SER A 100 10.61 -23.50 -5.43
C SER A 100 9.98 -22.35 -4.63
N ARG A 101 10.84 -21.59 -3.95
CA ARG A 101 10.52 -20.27 -3.43
C ARG A 101 10.35 -19.35 -4.62
N THR A 102 9.35 -18.48 -4.57
CA THR A 102 9.29 -17.35 -5.52
C THR A 102 10.66 -16.67 -5.52
N THR A 103 11.19 -16.40 -6.70
CA THR A 103 12.49 -15.74 -6.81
C THR A 103 12.38 -14.35 -6.20
N LEU A 104 13.49 -13.80 -5.71
CA LEU A 104 13.51 -12.42 -5.22
C LEU A 104 12.98 -11.45 -6.31
N GLU A 105 13.24 -11.75 -7.58
CA GLU A 105 12.78 -10.99 -8.74
C GLU A 105 11.26 -11.04 -8.92
N GLU A 106 10.61 -12.17 -8.67
CA GLU A 106 9.15 -12.29 -8.68
C GLU A 106 8.52 -11.43 -7.57
N ASP A 107 9.08 -11.52 -6.35
CA ASP A 107 8.62 -10.75 -5.20
C ASP A 107 8.81 -9.22 -5.43
N THR A 108 9.94 -8.77 -6.00
CA THR A 108 10.17 -7.35 -6.32
C THR A 108 9.29 -6.86 -7.47
N THR A 109 9.08 -7.68 -8.49
CA THR A 109 8.17 -7.37 -9.61
C THR A 109 6.76 -7.14 -9.09
N TYR A 110 6.25 -8.06 -8.27
CA TYR A 110 4.94 -7.98 -7.63
C TYR A 110 4.76 -6.69 -6.81
N LEU A 111 5.79 -6.27 -6.06
CA LEU A 111 5.71 -5.06 -5.23
C LEU A 111 5.79 -3.75 -6.02
N SER A 112 6.58 -3.72 -7.10
CA SER A 112 6.63 -2.55 -7.98
C SER A 112 5.32 -2.37 -8.74
N GLU A 113 4.71 -3.46 -9.24
CA GLU A 113 3.41 -3.39 -9.93
C GLU A 113 2.31 -2.77 -9.08
N ARG A 114 2.40 -2.94 -7.75
CA ARG A 114 1.48 -2.34 -6.80
C ARG A 114 1.92 -0.99 -6.23
N GLY A 115 2.99 -0.40 -6.76
CA GLY A 115 3.50 0.93 -6.39
C GLY A 115 4.13 1.03 -4.99
N VAL A 116 4.37 -0.12 -4.34
CA VAL A 116 4.94 -0.14 -2.98
C VAL A 116 6.45 0.11 -3.04
N LEU A 117 7.12 -0.60 -3.95
CA LEU A 117 8.53 -0.36 -4.25
C LEU A 117 8.64 0.77 -5.28
N PRO A 118 9.53 1.76 -5.08
CA PRO A 118 9.90 2.67 -6.16
C PRO A 118 10.66 1.90 -7.26
N GLU A 119 10.50 2.32 -8.52
CA GLU A 119 11.14 1.67 -9.67
C GLU A 119 12.67 1.68 -9.56
N SER A 120 13.25 2.67 -8.87
CA SER A 120 14.68 2.75 -8.60
C SER A 120 15.21 1.56 -7.78
N MET A 121 14.35 0.84 -7.05
CA MET A 121 14.74 -0.32 -6.24
C MET A 121 14.58 -1.65 -6.98
N ARG A 122 14.09 -1.67 -8.24
CA ARG A 122 13.92 -2.91 -9.01
C ARG A 122 15.23 -3.53 -9.47
N SER A 123 16.22 -2.70 -9.81
CA SER A 123 17.45 -3.12 -10.50
C SER A 123 18.61 -3.48 -9.57
N GLU A 124 18.45 -3.30 -8.26
CA GLU A 124 19.53 -3.33 -7.28
C GLU A 124 19.34 -4.46 -6.25
N SER A 125 19.10 -5.70 -6.71
CA SER A 125 18.95 -6.86 -5.82
C SER A 125 20.21 -7.15 -4.98
N ALA A 126 21.38 -6.65 -5.41
CA ALA A 126 22.65 -6.79 -4.70
C ALA A 126 22.97 -5.61 -3.76
N THR A 127 22.26 -4.48 -3.84
CA THR A 127 22.57 -3.32 -3.00
C THR A 127 21.99 -3.54 -1.60
N PRO A 128 22.80 -3.35 -0.53
CA PRO A 128 22.30 -3.38 0.83
C PRO A 128 21.17 -2.37 1.03
N LEU A 129 20.11 -2.78 1.74
CA LEU A 129 18.98 -1.91 2.02
C LEU A 129 19.37 -0.83 3.03
N ASP A 130 19.25 0.43 2.64
CA ASP A 130 19.48 1.56 3.55
C ASP A 130 18.23 1.90 4.38
N ARG A 131 18.44 2.47 5.56
CA ARG A 131 17.34 2.91 6.45
C ARG A 131 16.37 3.88 5.77
N GLY A 132 16.87 4.78 4.92
CA GLY A 132 16.04 5.70 4.14
C GLY A 132 15.13 4.98 3.15
N GLN A 133 15.65 3.99 2.42
CA GLN A 133 14.87 3.20 1.47
C GLN A 133 13.81 2.33 2.19
N ALA A 134 14.23 1.66 3.27
CA ALA A 134 13.31 0.90 4.12
C ALA A 134 12.20 1.78 4.69
N SER A 135 12.54 2.99 5.13
CA SER A 135 11.59 3.98 5.63
C SER A 135 10.61 4.43 4.57
N LEU A 136 11.06 4.67 3.33
CA LEU A 136 10.19 5.05 2.23
C LEU A 136 9.14 3.97 1.97
N VAL A 137 9.56 2.70 1.89
CA VAL A 137 8.65 1.56 1.68
C VAL A 137 7.64 1.45 2.82
N VAL A 138 8.08 1.57 4.07
CA VAL A 138 7.19 1.51 5.24
C VAL A 138 6.24 2.71 5.31
N ALA A 139 6.70 3.91 4.96
CA ALA A 139 5.85 5.10 4.95
C ALA A 139 4.76 4.98 3.87
N ARG A 140 5.11 4.52 2.66
CA ARG A 140 4.13 4.22 1.60
C ARG A 140 3.11 3.17 2.03
N TYR A 141 3.60 2.11 2.66
CA TYR A 141 2.77 1.04 3.22
C TYR A 141 1.75 1.52 4.26
N LEU A 142 2.20 2.39 5.17
CA LEU A 142 1.35 3.01 6.18
C LEU A 142 0.42 4.08 5.59
N GLY A 143 0.64 4.48 4.34
CA GLY A 143 -0.07 5.58 3.68
C GLY A 143 0.24 6.91 4.34
N LEU A 144 1.49 7.10 4.78
CA LEU A 144 1.97 8.37 5.34
C LEU A 144 2.33 9.29 4.17
N GLN A 145 1.83 10.51 4.21
CA GLN A 145 2.19 11.57 3.26
C GLN A 145 3.41 12.38 3.74
N GLY A 146 3.89 12.13 4.96
CA GLY A 146 4.84 12.97 5.67
C GLY A 146 4.13 14.13 6.38
N GLY A 147 4.90 14.99 7.06
CA GLY A 147 4.43 16.28 7.56
C GLY A 147 4.22 17.28 6.42
N LEU A 148 4.16 18.57 6.75
CA LEU A 148 3.95 19.64 5.76
C LEU A 148 4.90 19.54 4.55
N SER A 149 6.16 19.20 4.79
CA SER A 149 7.17 19.03 3.73
C SER A 149 6.85 17.87 2.79
N GLY A 150 6.32 16.75 3.29
CA GLY A 150 5.94 15.61 2.46
C GLY A 150 4.72 15.90 1.60
N THR A 151 3.79 16.73 2.07
CA THR A 151 2.64 17.18 1.29
C THR A 151 3.06 18.09 0.13
N VAL A 152 4.04 18.98 0.34
CA VAL A 152 4.48 19.94 -0.68
C VAL A 152 5.45 19.32 -1.69
N PHE A 153 6.44 18.57 -1.21
CA PHE A 153 7.54 18.07 -2.05
C PHE A 153 7.41 16.58 -2.40
N GLY A 154 6.41 15.90 -1.85
CA GLY A 154 6.26 14.45 -1.96
C GLY A 154 7.12 13.68 -0.96
N LEU A 155 6.89 12.37 -0.92
CA LEU A 155 7.54 11.47 0.01
C LEU A 155 8.90 11.01 -0.54
N SER A 156 9.99 11.60 -0.05
CA SER A 156 11.36 11.16 -0.30
C SER A 156 11.89 10.24 0.81
N PRO A 157 12.96 9.46 0.59
CA PRO A 157 13.59 8.63 1.64
C PRO A 157 13.91 9.40 2.92
N ARG A 158 14.46 10.62 2.77
CA ARG A 158 14.81 11.53 3.86
C ARG A 158 13.59 11.99 4.66
N VAL A 159 12.51 12.36 3.97
CA VAL A 159 11.26 12.79 4.62
C VAL A 159 10.58 11.61 5.32
N ALA A 160 10.53 10.46 4.67
CA ALA A 160 9.96 9.23 5.23
C ALA A 160 10.72 8.76 6.48
N TYR A 161 12.05 8.79 6.45
CA TYR A 161 12.90 8.46 7.59
C TYR A 161 12.60 9.35 8.79
N ARG A 162 12.60 10.68 8.59
CA ARG A 162 12.30 11.65 9.65
C ARG A 162 10.92 11.47 10.24
N ASP A 163 9.90 11.23 9.41
CA ASP A 163 8.52 11.01 9.88
C ASP A 163 8.39 9.71 10.69
N LEU A 164 9.06 8.62 10.28
CA LEU A 164 9.05 7.37 11.05
C LEU A 164 9.86 7.44 12.35
N VAL A 165 10.94 8.22 12.38
CA VAL A 165 11.68 8.52 13.63
C VAL A 165 10.81 9.33 14.57
N PHE A 166 10.15 10.38 14.07
CA PHE A 166 9.22 11.20 14.85
C PHE A 166 8.08 10.37 15.47
N ARG A 167 7.54 9.40 14.73
CA ARG A 167 6.49 8.49 15.20
C ARG A 167 7.01 7.34 16.09
N GLY A 168 8.31 7.26 16.35
CA GLY A 168 8.94 6.19 17.14
C GLY A 168 8.99 4.82 16.46
N VAL A 169 8.64 4.72 15.18
CA VAL A 169 8.62 3.48 14.40
C VAL A 169 10.04 3.05 13.99
N MET A 170 10.92 4.01 13.69
CA MET A 170 12.31 3.78 13.35
C MET A 170 13.23 4.36 14.44
N PRO A 171 14.32 3.67 14.85
CA PRO A 171 15.34 4.29 15.69
C PRO A 171 16.02 5.47 14.98
N GLY A 172 16.44 6.47 15.76
CA GLY A 172 17.23 7.60 15.27
C GLY A 172 18.61 7.18 14.73
N GLY A 173 19.27 8.10 14.03
CA GLY A 173 20.53 7.87 13.32
C GLY A 173 20.55 8.57 11.95
N GLY A 174 21.41 8.07 11.07
CA GLY A 174 21.52 8.51 9.67
C GLY A 174 20.67 7.67 8.72
N GLU A 175 20.11 8.32 7.70
CA GLU A 175 19.27 7.67 6.67
C GLU A 175 20.07 6.78 5.71
N HIS A 176 21.36 7.04 5.55
CA HIS A 176 22.29 6.28 4.71
C HIS A 176 22.93 5.08 5.44
N TYR A 177 22.54 4.80 6.69
CA TYR A 177 23.03 3.61 7.36
C TYR A 177 22.37 2.37 6.79
N ARG A 178 23.20 1.36 6.53
CA ARG A 178 22.75 0.03 6.12
C ARG A 178 21.88 -0.57 7.22
N MET A 179 20.80 -1.20 6.80
CA MET A 179 19.85 -1.84 7.70
C MET A 179 20.23 -3.31 7.90
N SER A 180 20.44 -3.71 9.15
CA SER A 180 20.62 -5.13 9.49
C SER A 180 19.28 -5.88 9.42
N GLY A 181 19.31 -7.20 9.29
CA GLY A 181 18.09 -8.03 9.37
C GLY A 181 17.35 -7.85 10.69
N ALA A 182 18.07 -7.69 11.81
CA ALA A 182 17.50 -7.44 13.13
C ALA A 182 16.80 -6.08 13.21
N ASP A 183 17.41 -5.03 12.65
CA ASP A 183 16.80 -3.70 12.56
C ASP A 183 15.48 -3.76 11.78
N LEU A 184 15.47 -4.51 10.67
CA LEU A 184 14.29 -4.68 9.82
C LEU A 184 13.15 -5.36 10.58
N LEU A 185 13.44 -6.44 11.32
CA LEU A 185 12.46 -7.13 12.16
C LEU A 185 11.92 -6.23 13.27
N SER A 186 12.79 -5.47 13.93
CA SER A 186 12.40 -4.50 14.98
C SER A 186 11.48 -3.42 14.41
N MET A 187 11.80 -2.88 13.24
CA MET A 187 10.95 -1.91 12.54
C MET A 187 9.58 -2.51 12.23
N LEU A 188 9.51 -3.74 11.69
CA LEU A 188 8.23 -4.40 11.37
C LEU A 188 7.37 -4.63 12.63
N ALA A 189 7.98 -4.99 13.76
CA ALA A 189 7.28 -5.14 15.03
C ALA A 189 6.64 -3.81 15.48
N LYS A 190 7.38 -2.70 15.35
CA LYS A 190 6.88 -1.35 15.65
C LYS A 190 5.79 -0.90 14.69
N VAL A 191 5.92 -1.18 13.39
CA VAL A 191 4.87 -0.92 12.39
C VAL A 191 3.55 -1.59 12.78
N ARG A 192 3.60 -2.86 13.23
CA ARG A 192 2.41 -3.56 13.72
C ARG A 192 1.81 -2.89 14.95
N GLY A 193 2.65 -2.44 15.89
CA GLY A 193 2.23 -1.66 17.05
C GLY A 193 1.54 -0.35 16.65
N TYR A 194 2.14 0.39 15.72
CA TYR A 194 1.61 1.64 15.19
C TYR A 194 0.23 1.46 14.54
N GLN A 195 0.05 0.40 13.73
CA GLN A 195 -1.25 0.09 13.13
C GLN A 195 -2.33 -0.21 14.17
N ARG A 196 -1.99 -0.93 15.25
CA ARG A 196 -2.93 -1.22 16.34
C ARG A 196 -3.33 0.05 17.08
N ALA A 197 -2.37 0.94 17.35
CA ALA A 197 -2.64 2.23 17.98
C ALA A 197 -3.58 3.10 17.13
N ARG A 198 -3.32 3.18 15.81
CA ARG A 198 -4.14 3.96 14.87
C ARG A 198 -5.57 3.43 14.69
N ARG A 199 -5.86 2.17 15.02
CA ARG A 199 -7.23 1.62 15.00
C ARG A 199 -8.05 1.96 16.24
N ARG A 200 -7.41 2.48 17.30
CA ARG A 200 -8.08 2.82 18.56
C ARG A 200 -8.53 4.29 18.63
N THR A 201 -7.92 5.14 17.82
CA THR A 201 -8.31 6.54 17.57
C THR A 201 -9.29 6.62 16.42
#